data_AF-A0A359LRB3-F1
#
_entry.id   AF-A0A359LRB3-F1
#
_cell.length_a   1.000
_cell.length_b   1.000
_cell.length_c   1.000
_cell.angle_alpha   90.00
_cell.angle_beta   90.00
_cell.angle_gamma   90.00
#
_symmetry.space_group_name_H-M   'P 1'
#
loop_
_entity.id
_entity.type
_entity.pdbx_description
1 polymer ?
#
loop_
_entity_poly.entity_id
_entity_poly.type
_entity_poly.pdbx_seq_one_letter_code
_entity_poly.pdbx_strand_id
1 'polypeptide(L)'
;MTISAVTLAMTASAYAQAGPSLRFALPEKTRVLQGQLMDLVLEVRNAETLSGLKVMAGSVDLTSRFGAPSRADLDCDSTSDWVLRADLQSLDVPGEIRLEATASVGGTAVSDSRMITVREFNANTLQRRNVILFIGDAMGTAYRDAARLVARSIVKDGKNSFREGFFDDLLEMDKMPVSGMVMTYGTDSIVPDSANTGTAWAAGNKSFLNAVNVFTDGTDCKWRFNGQANAANAGFIQDNPRVENLWQYLKRRFGYRTGIVTTAAVTDATPAVQGAYSGFRQMRLEIARQYRENPMLGGRPAFDVILGGGADPFTAAGRTDGRNLIQEFRSLGYEYVTNATQLRAVRPWQSRVVGLFKGSATPAPAANGIGTASDVNMDVAYDKLGLTKPASEPSANLGAFTDQPMLELMTEKAIEFLGAPTLFGNAPFILMVEAASIDKQSHPNHAAGTIWDTIELDRSIGVA
;
A
#
# COMPACT_ATOMS: atom_id res chain seq x y z
N MET A 1 70.41 12.87 -15.60
CA MET A 1 69.19 12.42 -14.92
C MET A 1 68.97 13.34 -13.74
N THR A 2 68.04 14.29 -13.88
CA THR A 2 67.62 15.20 -12.82
C THR A 2 66.11 15.33 -12.99
N ILE A 3 65.37 14.69 -12.09
CA ILE A 3 63.91 14.69 -12.09
C ILE A 3 63.49 15.93 -11.32
N SER A 4 62.92 16.92 -12.01
CA SER A 4 62.25 18.06 -11.38
C SER A 4 60.91 17.59 -10.81
N ALA A 5 60.76 17.69 -9.50
CA ALA A 5 59.50 17.44 -8.81
C ALA A 5 58.51 18.56 -9.15
N VAL A 6 57.45 18.22 -9.88
CA VAL A 6 56.27 19.08 -10.03
C VAL A 6 55.44 18.95 -8.76
N THR A 7 55.42 19.99 -7.95
CA THR A 7 54.53 20.09 -6.79
C THR A 7 53.11 20.35 -7.30
N LEU A 8 52.28 19.31 -7.31
CA LEU A 8 50.86 19.44 -7.60
C LEU A 8 50.20 20.12 -6.39
N ALA A 9 49.87 21.40 -6.51
CA ALA A 9 49.06 22.08 -5.52
C ALA A 9 47.64 21.50 -5.56
N MET A 10 47.33 20.59 -4.62
CA MET A 10 45.95 20.22 -4.35
C MET A 10 45.26 21.44 -3.72
N THR A 11 44.49 22.18 -4.52
CA THR A 11 43.49 23.10 -3.99
C THR A 11 42.45 22.25 -3.26
N ALA A 12 42.49 22.24 -1.94
CA ALA A 12 41.39 21.77 -1.12
C ALA A 12 40.18 22.64 -1.46
N SER A 13 39.23 22.11 -2.23
CA SER A 13 37.89 22.67 -2.31
C SER A 13 37.31 22.59 -0.90
N ALA A 14 37.34 23.70 -0.17
CA ALA A 14 36.53 23.85 1.02
C ALA A 14 35.08 23.64 0.57
N TYR A 15 34.45 22.55 1.01
CA TYR A 15 33.01 22.41 0.93
C TYR A 15 32.43 23.57 1.72
N ALA A 16 32.02 24.64 1.03
CA ALA A 16 31.28 25.72 1.64
C ALA A 16 30.05 25.09 2.29
N GLN A 17 29.87 25.34 3.59
CA GLN A 17 28.68 24.94 4.32
C GLN A 17 27.46 25.46 3.52
N ALA A 18 26.55 24.56 3.16
CA ALA A 18 25.41 24.92 2.33
C ALA A 18 24.63 26.05 3.03
N GLY A 19 24.24 27.08 2.26
CA GLY A 19 23.45 28.18 2.79
C GLY A 19 22.07 27.73 3.29
N PRO A 20 21.32 28.62 3.98
CA PRO A 20 19.95 28.35 4.37
C PRO A 20 19.09 27.94 3.17
N SER A 21 18.23 26.95 3.35
CA SER A 21 17.33 26.48 2.29
C SER A 21 15.94 26.20 2.80
N LEU A 22 14.96 26.27 1.90
CA LEU A 22 13.56 25.91 2.11
C LEU A 22 13.20 24.90 1.02
N ARG A 23 12.49 23.83 1.37
CA ARG A 23 12.10 22.79 0.41
C ARG A 23 10.74 22.20 0.74
N PHE A 24 9.91 21.96 -0.28
CA PHE A 24 8.78 21.04 -0.19
C PHE A 24 9.27 19.58 -0.20
N ALA A 25 8.90 18.82 0.83
CA ALA A 25 9.04 17.35 0.87
C ALA A 25 7.94 16.70 0.03
N LEU A 26 7.98 16.99 -1.27
CA LEU A 26 7.00 16.57 -2.26
C LEU A 26 7.72 16.30 -3.60
N PRO A 27 7.36 15.23 -4.33
CA PRO A 27 7.87 14.98 -5.67
C PRO A 27 7.62 16.13 -6.64
N GLU A 28 8.49 16.30 -7.64
CA GLU A 28 8.37 17.39 -8.62
C GLU A 28 7.12 17.30 -9.50
N LYS A 29 6.66 16.07 -9.80
CA LYS A 29 5.52 15.79 -10.70
C LYS A 29 4.34 15.20 -9.95
N THR A 30 3.97 15.82 -8.84
CA THR A 30 2.82 15.39 -8.04
C THR A 30 1.51 15.62 -8.79
N ARG A 31 0.66 14.60 -8.78
CA ARG A 31 -0.68 14.63 -9.37
C ARG A 31 -1.69 14.25 -8.32
N VAL A 32 -2.75 15.03 -8.20
CA VAL A 32 -3.84 14.72 -7.27
C VAL A 32 -5.19 14.86 -7.96
N LEU A 33 -6.19 14.15 -7.47
CA LEU A 33 -7.58 14.40 -7.82
C LEU A 33 -8.07 15.64 -7.10
N GLN A 34 -9.04 16.33 -7.70
CA GLN A 34 -9.75 17.43 -7.06
C GLN A 34 -10.31 16.98 -5.70
N GLY A 35 -9.93 17.68 -4.63
CA GLY A 35 -10.38 17.36 -3.27
C GLY A 35 -9.71 16.15 -2.62
N GLN A 36 -8.70 15.54 -3.25
CA GLN A 36 -7.85 14.48 -2.64
C GLN A 36 -6.98 15.10 -1.55
N LEU A 37 -6.88 14.43 -0.41
CA LEU A 37 -6.07 14.90 0.70
C LEU A 37 -4.59 14.58 0.49
N MET A 38 -3.72 15.50 0.87
CA MET A 38 -2.29 15.27 1.03
C MET A 38 -1.74 16.12 2.18
N ASP A 39 -0.67 15.65 2.81
CA ASP A 39 0.08 16.49 3.73
C ASP A 39 1.08 17.33 2.94
N LEU A 40 1.20 18.62 3.30
CA LEU A 40 2.23 19.51 2.79
C LEU A 40 3.27 19.71 3.89
N VAL A 41 4.51 19.34 3.58
CA VAL A 41 5.63 19.45 4.52
C VAL A 41 6.72 20.33 3.92
N LEU A 42 7.15 21.32 4.71
CA LEU A 42 8.26 22.19 4.41
C LEU A 42 9.43 21.87 5.33
N GLU A 43 10.60 21.71 4.72
CA GLU A 43 11.88 21.52 5.38
C GLU A 43 12.72 22.78 5.22
N VAL A 44 13.23 23.32 6.32
CA VAL A 44 14.11 24.49 6.33
C VAL A 44 15.43 24.11 6.98
N ARG A 45 16.51 24.16 6.20
CA ARG A 45 17.83 23.69 6.63
C ARG A 45 18.81 24.82 6.86
N ASN A 46 19.82 24.58 7.70
CA ASN A 46 20.89 25.52 8.03
C ASN A 46 20.34 26.85 8.57
N ALA A 47 19.39 26.76 9.50
CA ALA A 47 18.48 27.84 9.85
C ALA A 47 18.33 28.01 11.37
N GLU A 48 18.94 29.04 11.95
CA GLU A 48 18.74 29.34 13.39
C GLU A 48 17.37 29.95 13.66
N THR A 49 16.91 30.86 12.78
CA THR A 49 15.65 31.58 12.89
C THR A 49 14.84 31.46 11.61
N LEU A 50 13.51 31.43 11.75
CA LEU A 50 12.57 31.35 10.65
C LEU A 50 11.46 32.39 10.87
N SER A 51 11.20 33.22 9.86
CA SER A 51 10.15 34.24 9.91
C SER A 51 9.56 34.51 8.53
N GLY A 52 8.40 35.18 8.49
CA GLY A 52 7.80 35.62 7.23
C GLY A 52 7.43 34.47 6.28
N LEU A 53 7.06 33.30 6.82
CA LEU A 53 6.56 32.20 6.00
C LEU A 53 5.34 32.70 5.21
N LYS A 54 5.35 32.43 3.91
CA LYS A 54 4.20 32.58 3.03
C LYS A 54 4.13 31.37 2.12
N VAL A 55 2.97 30.72 2.04
CA VAL A 55 2.72 29.57 1.19
C VAL A 55 1.50 29.81 0.32
N MET A 56 1.65 29.75 -0.99
CA MET A 56 0.61 29.98 -1.98
C MET A 56 0.39 28.74 -2.84
N ALA A 57 -0.86 28.40 -3.12
CA ALA A 57 -1.25 27.44 -4.16
C ALA A 57 -2.05 28.20 -5.24
N GLY A 58 -1.36 28.62 -6.31
CA GLY A 58 -1.91 29.58 -7.26
C GLY A 58 -2.27 30.89 -6.55
N SER A 59 -3.56 31.26 -6.57
CA SER A 59 -4.07 32.45 -5.88
C SER A 59 -4.51 32.19 -4.43
N VAL A 60 -4.47 30.95 -3.95
CA VAL A 60 -4.92 30.58 -2.60
C VAL A 60 -3.77 30.68 -1.62
N ASP A 61 -3.95 31.45 -0.55
CA ASP A 61 -2.99 31.53 0.56
C ASP A 61 -3.22 30.35 1.54
N LEU A 62 -2.20 29.50 1.69
CA LEU A 62 -2.18 28.35 2.57
C LEU A 62 -1.36 28.59 3.85
N THR A 63 -0.79 29.77 4.04
CA THR A 63 0.16 30.06 5.13
C THR A 63 -0.41 29.70 6.49
N SER A 64 -1.66 30.07 6.77
CA SER A 64 -2.33 29.81 8.05
C SER A 64 -2.72 28.35 8.26
N ARG A 65 -2.52 27.48 7.26
CA ARG A 65 -2.76 26.03 7.37
C ARG A 65 -1.56 25.28 7.94
N PHE A 66 -0.38 25.89 7.91
CA PHE A 66 0.82 25.32 8.50
C PHE A 66 0.80 25.52 10.02
N GLY A 67 1.10 24.45 10.76
CA GLY A 67 1.31 24.49 12.19
C GLY A 67 2.57 25.28 12.57
N ALA A 68 2.80 25.43 13.88
CA ALA A 68 4.01 26.06 14.39
C ALA A 68 5.26 25.28 13.92
N PRO A 69 6.38 25.97 13.56
CA PRO A 69 7.62 25.30 13.22
C PRO A 69 8.13 24.44 14.38
N SER A 70 8.55 23.21 14.07
CA SER A 70 9.18 22.29 15.02
C SER A 70 10.61 22.01 14.61
N ARG A 71 11.51 21.83 15.59
CA ARG A 71 12.89 21.42 15.31
C ARG A 71 12.95 19.96 14.90
N ALA A 72 13.80 19.64 13.92
CA ALA A 72 14.09 18.27 13.49
C ALA A 72 15.53 18.14 13.01
N ASP A 73 16.09 16.93 13.07
CA ASP A 73 17.39 16.60 12.48
C ASP A 73 17.15 15.96 11.11
N LEU A 74 17.13 16.81 10.08
CA LEU A 74 16.69 16.47 8.72
C LEU A 74 17.76 15.80 7.85
N ASP A 75 19.01 15.82 8.29
CA ASP A 75 20.14 15.23 7.55
C ASP A 75 20.90 14.19 8.41
N CYS A 76 20.41 13.90 9.61
CA CYS A 76 21.06 13.03 10.59
C CYS A 76 22.49 13.47 10.96
N ASP A 77 22.76 14.77 10.87
CA ASP A 77 24.05 15.39 11.18
C ASP A 77 24.03 16.10 12.53
N SER A 78 22.96 15.93 13.31
CA SER A 78 22.71 16.58 14.61
C SER A 78 22.48 18.08 14.52
N THR A 79 22.31 18.64 13.32
CA THR A 79 21.83 20.01 13.17
C THR A 79 20.36 20.10 13.52
N SER A 80 19.95 21.24 14.07
CA SER A 80 18.57 21.48 14.46
C SER A 80 17.91 22.33 13.39
N ASP A 81 17.37 21.67 12.37
CA ASP A 81 16.62 22.29 11.28
C ASP A 81 15.16 22.51 11.66
N TRP A 82 14.38 23.13 10.77
CA TRP A 82 12.94 23.33 10.98
C TRP A 82 12.09 22.50 10.03
N VAL A 83 10.98 22.00 10.57
CA VAL A 83 9.89 21.38 9.81
C VAL A 83 8.60 22.12 10.10
N LEU A 84 7.81 22.34 9.04
CA LEU A 84 6.47 22.88 9.12
C LEU A 84 5.52 21.98 8.36
N ARG A 85 4.34 21.73 8.93
CA ARG A 85 3.37 20.80 8.37
C ARG A 85 1.99 21.43 8.25
N ALA A 86 1.34 21.18 7.13
CA ALA A 86 -0.09 21.37 6.94
C ALA A 86 -0.67 20.01 6.53
N ASP A 87 -1.31 19.32 7.47
CA ASP A 87 -1.84 17.98 7.24
C ASP A 87 -3.22 18.03 6.59
N LEU A 88 -3.56 16.99 5.82
CA LEU A 88 -4.90 16.81 5.23
C LEU A 88 -5.38 18.01 4.37
N GLN A 89 -4.49 18.59 3.58
CA GLN A 89 -4.83 19.67 2.64
C GLN A 89 -5.41 19.12 1.35
N SER A 90 -6.30 19.87 0.71
CA SER A 90 -6.86 19.56 -0.60
C SER A 90 -6.77 20.74 -1.55
N LEU A 91 -6.62 20.44 -2.84
CA LEU A 91 -6.74 21.42 -3.92
C LEU A 91 -8.07 21.17 -4.66
N ASP A 92 -8.96 22.15 -4.61
CA ASP A 92 -10.33 22.01 -5.14
C ASP A 92 -10.52 22.58 -6.54
N VAL A 93 -9.51 23.21 -7.12
CA VAL A 93 -9.57 23.78 -8.48
C VAL A 93 -8.72 22.89 -9.41
N PRO A 94 -9.33 22.24 -10.42
CA PRO A 94 -8.59 21.48 -11.43
C PRO A 94 -7.64 22.37 -12.25
N GLY A 95 -6.53 21.80 -12.70
CA GLY A 95 -5.52 22.47 -13.52
C GLY A 95 -4.10 22.29 -12.99
N GLU A 96 -3.16 22.99 -13.61
CA GLU A 96 -1.78 23.06 -13.14
C GLU A 96 -1.68 24.16 -12.08
N ILE A 97 -1.41 23.78 -10.83
CA ILE A 97 -1.32 24.69 -9.69
C ILE A 97 0.13 24.82 -9.25
N ARG A 98 0.65 26.05 -9.27
CA ARG A 98 1.97 26.36 -8.70
C ARG A 98 1.83 26.47 -7.18
N LEU A 99 2.44 25.54 -6.46
CA LEU A 99 2.69 25.65 -5.04
C LEU A 99 4.00 26.41 -4.83
N GLU A 100 4.00 27.45 -4.02
CA GLU A 100 5.14 28.33 -3.80
C GLU A 100 5.25 28.67 -2.32
N ALA A 101 6.43 28.47 -1.74
CA ALA A 101 6.73 28.87 -0.37
C ALA A 101 7.90 29.85 -0.37
N THR A 102 7.79 30.89 0.45
CA THR A 102 8.84 31.86 0.72
C THR A 102 8.99 32.05 2.21
N ALA A 103 10.21 32.27 2.68
CA ALA A 103 10.47 32.63 4.07
C ALA A 103 11.74 33.49 4.19
N SER A 104 11.94 34.11 5.35
CA SER A 104 13.21 34.72 5.75
C SER A 104 13.87 33.86 6.81
N VAL A 105 15.08 33.39 6.52
CA VAL A 105 15.86 32.48 7.36
C VAL A 105 17.20 33.12 7.67
N GLY A 106 17.45 33.45 8.94
CA GLY A 106 18.65 34.19 9.33
C GLY A 106 18.82 35.53 8.58
N GLY A 107 17.71 36.17 8.19
CA GLY A 107 17.70 37.40 7.39
C GLY A 107 17.86 37.19 5.87
N THR A 108 18.04 35.94 5.42
CA THR A 108 18.13 35.58 3.99
C THR A 108 16.77 35.15 3.47
N ALA A 109 16.33 35.72 2.35
CA ALA A 109 15.11 35.28 1.68
C ALA A 109 15.36 33.93 0.98
N VAL A 110 14.53 32.93 1.29
CA VAL A 110 14.56 31.60 0.69
C VAL A 110 13.19 31.27 0.10
N SER A 111 13.17 30.46 -0.96
CA SER A 111 11.93 30.06 -1.62
C SER A 111 12.04 28.67 -2.25
N ASP A 112 10.92 27.98 -2.36
CA ASP A 112 10.77 26.78 -3.17
C ASP A 112 9.43 26.78 -3.91
N SER A 113 9.36 26.05 -5.02
CA SER A 113 8.11 25.89 -5.76
C SER A 113 7.96 24.51 -6.39
N ARG A 114 6.71 24.05 -6.52
CA ARG A 114 6.32 22.79 -7.18
C ARG A 114 5.12 23.03 -8.08
N MET A 115 5.09 22.37 -9.23
CA MET A 115 3.88 22.30 -10.05
C MET A 115 3.11 21.05 -9.68
N ILE A 116 1.85 21.22 -9.27
CA ILE A 116 0.93 20.12 -8.95
C ILE A 116 -0.16 20.08 -10.00
N THR A 117 -0.35 18.93 -10.63
CA THR A 117 -1.50 18.74 -11.53
C THR A 117 -2.71 18.28 -10.73
N VAL A 118 -3.74 19.10 -10.65
CA VAL A 118 -5.05 18.76 -10.06
C VAL A 118 -5.97 18.26 -11.15
N ARG A 119 -6.32 16.99 -11.12
CA ARG A 119 -7.21 16.34 -12.09
C ARG A 119 -8.65 16.47 -11.61
N GLU A 120 -9.53 16.93 -12.49
CA GLU A 120 -10.97 16.87 -12.23
C GLU A 120 -11.39 15.40 -12.02
N PHE A 121 -12.23 15.15 -11.02
CA PHE A 121 -12.86 13.85 -10.81
C PHE A 121 -14.38 14.00 -10.87
N ASN A 122 -14.96 13.70 -12.02
CA ASN A 122 -16.40 13.83 -12.24
C ASN A 122 -17.11 12.49 -12.02
N ALA A 123 -17.62 12.28 -10.80
CA ALA A 123 -18.37 11.06 -10.48
C ALA A 123 -19.76 11.00 -11.14
N ASN A 124 -20.33 12.14 -11.53
CA ASN A 124 -21.68 12.22 -12.11
C ASN A 124 -21.72 11.71 -13.56
N THR A 125 -20.66 11.91 -14.33
CA THR A 125 -20.54 11.35 -15.69
C THR A 125 -20.23 9.85 -15.69
N LEU A 126 -19.70 9.31 -14.59
CA LEU A 126 -19.31 7.90 -14.48
C LEU A 126 -20.46 6.94 -14.15
N GLN A 127 -21.71 7.41 -13.98
CA GLN A 127 -22.86 6.57 -13.57
C GLN A 127 -22.56 5.68 -12.34
N ARG A 128 -21.82 6.18 -11.33
CA ARG A 128 -21.49 5.49 -10.06
C ARG A 128 -21.26 3.97 -10.23
N ARG A 129 -20.17 3.59 -10.88
CA ARG A 129 -19.80 2.18 -11.12
C ARG A 129 -19.10 1.56 -9.92
N ASN A 130 -19.26 0.24 -9.80
CA ASN A 130 -18.41 -0.58 -8.96
C ASN A 130 -17.05 -0.80 -9.63
N VAL A 131 -15.97 -0.86 -8.84
CA VAL A 131 -14.60 -1.07 -9.32
C VAL A 131 -14.02 -2.26 -8.60
N ILE A 132 -13.54 -3.27 -9.35
CA ILE A 132 -12.84 -4.42 -8.79
C ILE A 132 -11.45 -4.46 -9.44
N LEU A 133 -10.41 -4.40 -8.61
CA LEU A 133 -9.02 -4.46 -9.01
C LEU A 133 -8.44 -5.82 -8.62
N PHE A 134 -8.11 -6.64 -9.62
CA PHE A 134 -7.41 -7.90 -9.41
C PHE A 134 -5.90 -7.70 -9.54
N ILE A 135 -5.14 -8.20 -8.56
CA ILE A 135 -3.68 -8.14 -8.51
C ILE A 135 -3.13 -9.57 -8.38
N GLY A 136 -2.34 -10.00 -9.37
CA GLY A 136 -1.40 -11.10 -9.16
C GLY A 136 -0.07 -10.50 -8.75
N ASP A 137 0.35 -10.68 -7.50
CA ASP A 137 1.61 -10.09 -7.03
C ASP A 137 2.79 -10.68 -7.82
N ALA A 138 3.69 -9.80 -8.29
CA ALA A 138 4.78 -10.07 -9.24
C ALA A 138 4.39 -10.80 -10.56
N MET A 139 3.09 -10.89 -10.90
CA MET A 139 2.61 -11.71 -12.01
C MET A 139 2.92 -11.09 -13.38
N GLY A 140 4.06 -11.48 -13.96
CA GLY A 140 4.42 -11.15 -15.34
C GLY A 140 3.65 -11.98 -16.38
N THR A 141 3.83 -11.66 -17.67
CA THR A 141 3.13 -12.34 -18.78
C THR A 141 3.39 -13.85 -18.83
N ALA A 142 4.62 -14.29 -18.53
CA ALA A 142 5.01 -15.70 -18.53
C ALA A 142 4.23 -16.54 -17.50
N TYR A 143 3.84 -15.94 -16.37
CA TYR A 143 3.08 -16.59 -15.30
C TYR A 143 1.67 -16.93 -15.79
N ARG A 144 1.03 -15.95 -16.44
CA ARG A 144 -0.27 -16.13 -17.09
C ARG A 144 -0.23 -17.20 -18.17
N ASP A 145 0.81 -17.20 -19.01
CA ASP A 145 0.95 -18.21 -20.07
C ASP A 145 1.13 -19.62 -19.48
N ALA A 146 1.94 -19.77 -18.42
CA ALA A 146 2.09 -21.04 -17.71
C ALA A 146 0.77 -21.51 -17.08
N ALA A 147 0.00 -20.60 -16.47
CA ALA A 147 -1.32 -20.92 -15.94
C ALA A 147 -2.30 -21.35 -17.03
N ARG A 148 -2.29 -20.68 -18.20
CA ARG A 148 -3.11 -21.07 -19.36
C ARG A 148 -2.74 -22.48 -19.83
N LEU A 149 -1.44 -22.77 -19.92
CA LEU A 149 -0.91 -24.08 -20.31
C LEU A 149 -1.40 -25.20 -19.38
N VAL A 150 -1.43 -24.97 -18.08
CA VAL A 150 -1.89 -25.98 -17.12
C VAL A 150 -3.42 -26.07 -17.08
N ALA A 151 -4.12 -24.94 -16.90
CA ALA A 151 -5.56 -24.93 -16.66
C ALA A 151 -6.41 -25.27 -17.88
N ARG A 152 -5.91 -25.01 -19.10
CA ARG A 152 -6.68 -25.14 -20.35
C ARG A 152 -6.10 -26.22 -21.28
N SER A 153 -5.18 -27.04 -20.79
CA SER A 153 -4.77 -28.27 -21.48
C SER A 153 -5.87 -29.32 -21.42
N ILE A 154 -5.96 -30.15 -22.46
CA ILE A 154 -6.87 -31.30 -22.50
C ILE A 154 -6.18 -32.54 -21.99
N VAL A 155 -6.91 -33.43 -21.31
CA VAL A 155 -6.40 -34.76 -20.98
C VAL A 155 -6.81 -35.73 -22.08
N LYS A 156 -5.85 -36.19 -22.87
CA LYS A 156 -6.05 -37.24 -23.88
C LYS A 156 -5.22 -38.46 -23.50
N ASP A 157 -5.86 -39.62 -23.38
CA ASP A 157 -5.22 -40.88 -22.98
C ASP A 157 -4.43 -40.77 -21.65
N GLY A 158 -4.97 -40.02 -20.68
CA GLY A 158 -4.33 -39.79 -19.38
C GLY A 158 -3.12 -38.86 -19.42
N LYS A 159 -2.85 -38.18 -20.54
CA LYS A 159 -1.76 -37.21 -20.69
C LYS A 159 -2.31 -35.83 -21.01
N ASN A 160 -1.75 -34.81 -20.38
CA ASN A 160 -2.02 -33.42 -20.75
C ASN A 160 -1.52 -33.19 -22.19
N SER A 161 -2.38 -32.62 -23.03
CA SER A 161 -2.16 -32.39 -24.44
C SER A 161 -2.84 -31.09 -24.88
N PHE A 162 -2.56 -30.67 -26.11
CA PHE A 162 -3.26 -29.58 -26.79
C PHE A 162 -4.11 -30.15 -27.90
N ARG A 163 -5.27 -29.54 -28.16
CA ARG A 163 -6.09 -29.91 -29.30
C ARG A 163 -5.51 -29.22 -30.53
N GLU A 164 -4.76 -29.95 -31.34
CA GLU A 164 -4.14 -29.43 -32.57
C GLU A 164 -3.23 -28.21 -32.31
N GLY A 165 -2.61 -28.13 -31.12
CA GLY A 165 -1.77 -27.00 -30.72
C GLY A 165 -2.52 -25.81 -30.11
N PHE A 166 -3.83 -25.93 -29.91
CA PHE A 166 -4.67 -24.89 -29.30
C PHE A 166 -5.18 -25.28 -27.90
N PHE A 167 -5.52 -24.25 -27.12
CA PHE A 167 -6.32 -24.36 -25.90
C PHE A 167 -7.79 -24.47 -26.27
N ASP A 168 -8.54 -25.22 -25.47
CA ASP A 168 -9.99 -25.36 -25.67
C ASP A 168 -10.77 -24.12 -25.24
N ASP A 169 -10.22 -23.36 -24.30
CA ASP A 169 -10.74 -22.08 -23.81
C ASP A 169 -9.59 -21.20 -23.32
N LEU A 170 -9.84 -19.90 -23.22
CA LEU A 170 -8.92 -18.93 -22.63
C LEU A 170 -9.10 -18.83 -21.11
N LEU A 171 -8.11 -18.27 -20.42
CA LEU A 171 -8.29 -17.82 -19.03
C LEU A 171 -9.35 -16.71 -18.98
N GLU A 172 -10.05 -16.53 -17.86
CA GLU A 172 -11.00 -15.43 -17.68
C GLU A 172 -10.31 -14.07 -17.83
N MET A 173 -9.08 -13.94 -17.32
CA MET A 173 -8.27 -12.72 -17.50
C MET A 173 -7.89 -12.44 -18.97
N ASP A 174 -7.84 -13.46 -19.83
CA ASP A 174 -7.55 -13.29 -21.26
C ASP A 174 -8.77 -12.82 -22.06
N LYS A 175 -9.98 -13.00 -21.51
CA LYS A 175 -11.24 -12.57 -22.13
C LYS A 175 -11.52 -11.07 -21.92
N MET A 176 -10.72 -10.38 -21.09
CA MET A 176 -10.84 -8.93 -20.90
C MET A 176 -10.59 -8.18 -22.22
N PRO A 177 -11.44 -7.19 -22.58
CA PRO A 177 -11.45 -6.61 -23.93
C PRO A 177 -10.28 -5.66 -24.22
N VAL A 178 -9.54 -5.24 -23.19
CA VAL A 178 -8.47 -4.25 -23.29
C VAL A 178 -7.24 -4.76 -22.56
N SER A 179 -6.09 -4.65 -23.20
CA SER A 179 -4.79 -4.96 -22.63
C SER A 179 -3.81 -3.81 -22.85
N GLY A 180 -2.79 -3.73 -22.00
CA GLY A 180 -1.76 -2.71 -22.07
C GLY A 180 -0.54 -3.08 -21.25
N MET A 181 0.51 -2.27 -21.35
CA MET A 181 1.74 -2.44 -20.58
C MET A 181 1.97 -1.22 -19.68
N VAL A 182 2.50 -1.45 -18.48
CA VAL A 182 2.78 -0.40 -17.50
C VAL A 182 4.23 -0.50 -17.02
N MET A 183 4.89 0.64 -16.85
CA MET A 183 6.24 0.70 -16.27
C MET A 183 6.15 0.86 -14.75
N THR A 184 6.80 -0.03 -14.00
CA THR A 184 6.58 -0.21 -12.55
C THR A 184 7.63 0.45 -11.65
N TYR A 185 8.72 0.98 -12.18
CA TYR A 185 9.82 1.58 -11.38
C TYR A 185 9.33 2.57 -10.30
N GLY A 186 10.00 2.60 -9.15
CA GLY A 186 9.74 3.54 -8.05
C GLY A 186 10.42 4.90 -8.25
N THR A 187 10.39 5.76 -7.23
CA THR A 187 11.15 7.03 -7.25
C THR A 187 12.65 6.83 -7.07
N ASP A 188 13.04 5.72 -6.46
CA ASP A 188 14.40 5.42 -5.98
C ASP A 188 14.91 4.03 -6.40
N SER A 189 14.08 3.25 -7.11
CA SER A 189 14.45 1.91 -7.57
C SER A 189 13.87 1.59 -8.94
N ILE A 190 14.69 0.99 -9.80
CA ILE A 190 14.26 0.45 -11.09
C ILE A 190 13.48 -0.85 -10.90
N VAL A 191 13.85 -1.66 -9.90
CA VAL A 191 13.15 -2.87 -9.49
C VAL A 191 12.38 -2.57 -8.21
N PRO A 192 11.08 -2.24 -8.31
CA PRO A 192 10.28 -1.80 -7.17
C PRO A 192 9.91 -2.98 -6.26
N ASP A 193 9.30 -2.68 -5.11
CA ASP A 193 8.66 -3.67 -4.23
C ASP A 193 7.12 -3.54 -4.30
N SER A 194 6.38 -4.44 -3.65
CA SER A 194 4.90 -4.38 -3.67
C SER A 194 4.35 -3.09 -3.05
N ALA A 195 5.05 -2.45 -2.10
CA ALA A 195 4.56 -1.23 -1.43
C ALA A 195 4.60 0.00 -2.34
N ASN A 196 5.73 0.26 -2.99
CA ASN A 196 5.85 1.47 -3.79
C ASN A 196 5.16 1.35 -5.16
N THR A 197 5.08 0.15 -5.74
CA THR A 197 4.17 -0.12 -6.88
C THR A 197 2.72 0.07 -6.45
N GLY A 198 2.35 -0.44 -5.28
CA GLY A 198 1.02 -0.31 -4.71
C GLY A 198 0.57 1.12 -4.49
N THR A 199 1.45 1.91 -3.89
CA THR A 199 1.25 3.35 -3.72
C THR A 199 1.01 4.06 -5.04
N ALA A 200 1.69 3.66 -6.12
CA ALA A 200 1.53 4.29 -7.42
C ALA A 200 0.12 4.14 -8.01
N TRP A 201 -0.50 2.95 -7.94
CA TRP A 201 -1.89 2.79 -8.40
C TRP A 201 -2.91 3.32 -7.40
N ALA A 202 -2.62 3.20 -6.10
CA ALA A 202 -3.58 3.56 -5.05
C ALA A 202 -3.70 5.07 -4.89
N ALA A 203 -2.58 5.81 -4.93
CA ALA A 203 -2.54 7.24 -4.72
C ALA A 203 -2.25 8.07 -5.99
N GLY A 204 -1.91 7.41 -7.11
CA GLY A 204 -1.60 8.07 -8.38
C GLY A 204 -0.21 8.70 -8.46
N ASN A 205 0.65 8.45 -7.46
CA ASN A 205 2.01 9.01 -7.38
C ASN A 205 3.01 7.92 -7.03
N LYS A 206 4.17 7.94 -7.69
CA LYS A 206 5.27 7.03 -7.34
C LYS A 206 5.81 7.37 -5.97
N SER A 207 6.28 6.34 -5.26
CA SER A 207 6.98 6.48 -3.99
C SER A 207 8.26 5.65 -3.95
N PHE A 208 8.94 5.69 -2.81
CA PHE A 208 10.19 5.02 -2.51
C PHE A 208 9.96 3.60 -1.98
N LEU A 209 10.96 2.73 -2.07
CA LEU A 209 10.85 1.34 -1.59
C LEU A 209 10.31 1.24 -0.15
N ASN A 210 9.40 0.29 0.08
CA ASN A 210 8.66 0.05 1.34
C ASN A 210 7.55 1.06 1.67
N ALA A 211 7.47 2.20 0.99
CA ALA A 211 6.50 3.23 1.33
C ALA A 211 5.06 2.79 1.01
N VAL A 212 4.17 3.02 1.97
CA VAL A 212 2.73 2.84 1.86
C VAL A 212 2.09 4.22 1.88
N ASN A 213 1.69 4.74 0.71
CA ASN A 213 0.98 6.01 0.53
C ASN A 213 1.62 7.27 1.14
N VAL A 214 2.94 7.28 1.26
CA VAL A 214 3.71 8.43 1.77
C VAL A 214 4.81 8.85 0.80
N PHE A 215 5.32 10.06 0.95
CA PHE A 215 6.51 10.57 0.29
C PHE A 215 7.70 10.61 1.25
N THR A 216 8.92 10.74 0.72
CA THR A 216 10.13 10.82 1.54
C THR A 216 10.22 12.17 2.24
N ASP A 217 10.87 12.18 3.41
CA ASP A 217 11.30 13.40 4.10
C ASP A 217 12.74 13.26 4.63
N GLY A 218 13.28 14.34 5.18
CA GLY A 218 14.66 14.39 5.67
C GLY A 218 14.93 13.48 6.86
N THR A 219 13.91 13.19 7.68
CA THR A 219 14.04 12.33 8.86
C THR A 219 14.21 10.85 8.53
N ASP A 220 14.01 10.44 7.27
CA ASP A 220 14.17 9.05 6.81
C ASP A 220 15.54 8.44 7.15
N CYS A 221 16.59 9.24 7.25
CA CYS A 221 17.92 8.77 7.64
C CYS A 221 17.96 8.11 9.04
N LYS A 222 17.00 8.44 9.93
CA LYS A 222 16.87 7.88 11.29
C LYS A 222 16.39 6.43 11.33
N TRP A 223 15.84 5.90 10.23
CA TRP A 223 15.32 4.53 10.19
C TRP A 223 15.66 3.76 8.91
N ARG A 224 15.82 4.44 7.78
CA ARG A 224 15.88 3.84 6.44
C ARG A 224 17.30 3.62 5.90
N PHE A 225 18.16 4.62 6.05
CA PHE A 225 19.51 4.62 5.47
C PHE A 225 20.57 4.16 6.47
N ASN A 226 20.70 4.92 7.56
CA ASN A 226 21.70 4.67 8.62
C ASN A 226 21.05 4.19 9.92
N GLY A 227 19.72 4.21 9.97
CA GLY A 227 18.93 3.92 11.13
C GLY A 227 18.42 2.49 11.22
N GLN A 228 17.54 2.27 12.19
CA GLN A 228 16.89 0.99 12.41
C GLN A 228 15.38 1.15 12.37
N ALA A 229 14.70 0.29 11.61
CA ALA A 229 13.25 0.20 11.63
C ALA A 229 12.78 -0.56 12.88
N ASN A 230 12.53 0.17 13.96
CA ASN A 230 12.12 -0.36 15.26
C ASN A 230 11.20 0.63 16.01
N ALA A 231 10.68 0.23 17.17
CA ALA A 231 9.75 1.01 17.96
C ALA A 231 10.31 2.37 18.42
N ALA A 232 11.63 2.46 18.66
CA ALA A 232 12.26 3.73 19.05
C ALA A 232 12.25 4.76 17.92
N ASN A 233 12.29 4.31 16.67
CA ASN A 233 12.24 5.16 15.48
C ASN A 233 10.86 5.19 14.81
N ALA A 234 9.83 4.59 15.41
CA ALA A 234 8.50 4.50 14.83
C ALA A 234 7.86 5.87 14.52
N GLY A 235 8.25 6.92 15.26
CA GLY A 235 7.84 8.31 14.97
C GLY A 235 8.33 8.78 13.60
N PHE A 236 9.63 8.57 13.30
CA PHE A 236 10.26 8.95 12.02
C PHE A 236 9.84 8.07 10.83
N ILE A 237 9.23 6.91 11.10
CA ILE A 237 8.64 6.05 10.05
C ILE A 237 7.22 6.54 9.68
N GLN A 238 6.58 7.30 10.57
CA GLN A 238 5.18 7.70 10.48
C GLN A 238 4.99 9.19 10.20
N ASP A 239 6.05 9.98 10.26
CA ASP A 239 6.01 11.40 9.93
C ASP A 239 6.16 11.65 8.43
N ASN A 240 6.47 10.67 7.59
CA ASN A 240 6.47 10.87 6.14
C ASN A 240 5.17 11.54 5.59
N PRO A 241 5.25 12.55 4.70
CA PRO A 241 4.09 13.23 4.13
C PRO A 241 3.13 12.26 3.43
N ARG A 242 1.85 12.25 3.78
CA ARG A 242 0.87 11.29 3.24
C ARG A 242 0.15 11.82 1.99
N VAL A 243 -0.29 10.92 1.12
CA VAL A 243 -1.21 11.20 -0.01
C VAL A 243 -2.38 10.23 0.00
N GLU A 244 -3.61 10.75 0.10
CA GLU A 244 -4.84 9.94 0.24
C GLU A 244 -4.98 8.96 -0.91
N ASN A 245 -5.21 7.68 -0.62
CA ASN A 245 -5.47 6.70 -1.68
C ASN A 245 -6.92 6.73 -2.20
N LEU A 246 -7.14 6.12 -3.36
CA LEU A 246 -8.41 6.11 -4.08
C LEU A 246 -9.54 5.48 -3.26
N TRP A 247 -9.28 4.46 -2.42
CA TRP A 247 -10.29 3.83 -1.57
C TRP A 247 -10.88 4.84 -0.60
N GLN A 248 -10.02 5.57 0.11
CA GLN A 248 -10.44 6.55 1.10
C GLN A 248 -11.04 7.79 0.45
N TYR A 249 -10.46 8.24 -0.66
CA TYR A 249 -11.01 9.32 -1.47
C TYR A 249 -12.46 9.03 -1.89
N LEU A 250 -12.71 7.87 -2.51
CA LEU A 250 -14.05 7.49 -2.96
C LEU A 250 -15.03 7.31 -1.79
N LYS A 251 -14.57 6.72 -0.69
CA LYS A 251 -15.38 6.54 0.53
C LYS A 251 -15.81 7.87 1.14
N ARG A 252 -14.86 8.80 1.31
CA ARG A 252 -15.09 10.11 1.92
C ARG A 252 -15.92 11.05 1.04
N ARG A 253 -15.63 11.10 -0.26
CA ARG A 253 -16.22 12.07 -1.19
C ARG A 253 -17.52 11.59 -1.84
N PHE A 254 -17.64 10.28 -2.06
CA PHE A 254 -18.72 9.73 -2.88
C PHE A 254 -19.47 8.57 -2.21
N GLY A 255 -19.18 8.27 -0.94
CA GLY A 255 -19.89 7.26 -0.17
C GLY A 255 -19.67 5.83 -0.67
N TYR A 256 -18.54 5.58 -1.36
CA TYR A 256 -18.20 4.23 -1.79
C TYR A 256 -17.99 3.32 -0.58
N ARG A 257 -18.46 2.08 -0.70
CA ARG A 257 -18.05 0.99 0.19
C ARG A 257 -16.70 0.46 -0.26
N THR A 258 -15.88 0.03 0.68
CA THR A 258 -14.47 -0.31 0.41
C THR A 258 -14.14 -1.71 0.90
N GLY A 259 -13.38 -2.47 0.12
CA GLY A 259 -12.94 -3.80 0.54
C GLY A 259 -11.56 -4.20 0.06
N ILE A 260 -10.96 -5.13 0.81
CA ILE A 260 -9.73 -5.85 0.44
C ILE A 260 -9.94 -7.35 0.65
N VAL A 261 -9.47 -8.12 -0.32
CA VAL A 261 -9.42 -9.59 -0.32
C VAL A 261 -8.00 -9.98 -0.74
N THR A 262 -7.33 -10.83 0.02
CA THR A 262 -5.97 -11.28 -0.32
C THR A 262 -5.67 -12.67 0.21
N THR A 263 -4.77 -13.41 -0.45
CA THR A 263 -4.15 -14.62 0.11
C THR A 263 -2.94 -14.33 1.02
N ALA A 264 -2.47 -13.09 1.11
CA ALA A 264 -1.45 -12.68 2.10
C ALA A 264 -2.04 -12.46 3.50
N ALA A 265 -1.18 -12.14 4.46
CA ALA A 265 -1.59 -11.36 5.61
C ALA A 265 -2.23 -10.05 5.13
N VAL A 266 -3.41 -9.69 5.66
CA VAL A 266 -4.11 -8.46 5.23
C VAL A 266 -3.33 -7.17 5.51
N THR A 267 -2.25 -7.23 6.29
CA THR A 267 -1.33 -6.12 6.58
C THR A 267 -0.06 -6.12 5.72
N ASP A 268 0.09 -7.07 4.79
CA ASP A 268 1.17 -7.00 3.78
C ASP A 268 0.97 -5.79 2.87
N ALA A 269 1.97 -5.42 2.08
CA ALA A 269 1.97 -4.12 1.41
C ALA A 269 0.84 -3.95 0.38
N THR A 270 0.59 -4.96 -0.44
CA THR A 270 -0.41 -4.88 -1.50
C THR A 270 -1.82 -4.56 -0.99
N PRO A 271 -2.32 -5.09 0.15
CA PRO A 271 -3.54 -4.63 0.81
C PRO A 271 -3.36 -3.38 1.69
N ALA A 272 -2.17 -3.13 2.24
CA ALA A 272 -1.89 -1.96 3.07
C ALA A 272 -2.06 -0.65 2.30
N VAL A 273 -1.66 -0.61 1.01
CA VAL A 273 -1.74 0.61 0.19
C VAL A 273 -3.17 1.06 -0.11
N GLN A 274 -4.20 0.27 0.19
CA GLN A 274 -5.61 0.69 0.06
C GLN A 274 -6.14 1.29 1.37
N GLY A 275 -5.41 1.15 2.50
CA GLY A 275 -5.97 1.41 3.83
C GLY A 275 -5.06 2.07 4.85
N ALA A 276 -3.77 2.23 4.57
CA ALA A 276 -2.79 2.67 5.55
C ALA A 276 -1.74 3.64 4.95
N TYR A 277 -0.91 4.18 5.83
CA TYR A 277 0.13 5.18 5.58
C TYR A 277 1.35 4.89 6.46
N SER A 278 2.51 4.63 5.85
CA SER A 278 3.76 4.38 6.57
C SER A 278 4.96 4.44 5.63
N GLY A 279 6.11 4.94 6.10
CA GLY A 279 7.37 4.83 5.36
C GLY A 279 7.86 3.40 5.21
N PHE A 280 7.42 2.47 6.06
CA PHE A 280 7.94 1.11 6.10
C PHE A 280 6.83 0.06 6.17
N ARG A 281 6.65 -0.72 5.09
CA ARG A 281 5.65 -1.79 4.96
C ARG A 281 5.65 -2.86 6.08
N GLN A 282 6.72 -2.99 6.85
CA GLN A 282 6.77 -3.95 7.98
C GLN A 282 6.22 -3.39 9.29
N MET A 283 5.71 -2.14 9.31
CA MET A 283 4.95 -1.57 10.42
C MET A 283 3.57 -2.23 10.55
N ARG A 284 3.50 -3.57 10.60
CA ARG A 284 2.25 -4.36 10.51
C ARG A 284 1.28 -4.03 11.64
N LEU A 285 1.78 -3.70 12.82
CA LEU A 285 0.93 -3.30 13.96
C LEU A 285 0.25 -1.95 13.71
N GLU A 286 0.96 -1.01 13.08
CA GLU A 286 0.44 0.30 12.72
C GLU A 286 -0.50 0.24 11.52
N ILE A 287 -0.18 -0.56 10.50
CA ILE A 287 -1.07 -0.82 9.36
C ILE A 287 -2.41 -1.40 9.86
N ALA A 288 -2.39 -2.41 10.73
CA ALA A 288 -3.60 -2.96 11.32
C ALA A 288 -4.38 -1.92 12.14
N ARG A 289 -3.69 -1.06 12.90
CA ARG A 289 -4.30 0.04 13.64
C ARG A 289 -5.05 0.98 12.69
N GLN A 290 -4.42 1.41 11.61
CA GLN A 290 -5.02 2.34 10.66
C GLN A 290 -6.22 1.75 9.89
N TYR A 291 -6.33 0.42 9.76
CA TYR A 291 -7.55 -0.18 9.21
C TYR A 291 -8.77 0.07 10.10
N ARG A 292 -8.57 0.11 11.42
CA ARG A 292 -9.61 0.45 12.40
C ARG A 292 -9.82 1.96 12.49
N GLU A 293 -8.74 2.71 12.61
CA GLU A 293 -8.74 4.17 12.84
C GLU A 293 -7.94 4.91 11.78
N ASN A 294 -8.56 5.07 10.61
CA ASN A 294 -7.87 5.61 9.45
C ASN A 294 -7.73 7.15 9.52
N PRO A 295 -6.53 7.70 9.28
CA PRO A 295 -6.28 9.13 9.42
C PRO A 295 -7.02 10.00 8.38
N MET A 296 -7.23 9.53 7.14
CA MET A 296 -7.97 10.32 6.13
C MET A 296 -9.49 10.26 6.33
N LEU A 297 -9.98 9.31 7.13
CA LEU A 297 -11.41 9.12 7.40
C LEU A 297 -11.83 9.64 8.79
N GLY A 298 -10.95 10.38 9.48
CA GLY A 298 -11.24 10.93 10.80
C GLY A 298 -11.35 9.86 11.89
N GLY A 299 -10.50 8.83 11.84
CA GLY A 299 -10.48 7.74 12.82
C GLY A 299 -11.54 6.67 12.61
N ARG A 300 -12.26 6.69 11.47
CA ARG A 300 -13.20 5.62 11.08
C ARG A 300 -12.50 4.46 10.37
N PRO A 301 -13.11 3.27 10.29
CA PRO A 301 -12.52 2.14 9.57
C PRO A 301 -12.27 2.41 8.09
N ALA A 302 -11.13 1.93 7.60
CA ALA A 302 -10.73 2.02 6.19
C ALA A 302 -11.66 1.20 5.27
N PHE A 303 -12.10 0.02 5.73
CA PHE A 303 -12.79 -0.97 4.92
C PHE A 303 -14.11 -1.43 5.52
N ASP A 304 -15.09 -1.75 4.67
CA ASP A 304 -16.31 -2.46 5.03
C ASP A 304 -16.15 -3.98 4.93
N VAL A 305 -15.16 -4.46 4.16
CA VAL A 305 -14.81 -5.89 4.00
C VAL A 305 -13.29 -6.04 4.08
N ILE A 306 -12.82 -6.92 4.97
CA ILE A 306 -11.40 -7.33 5.06
C ILE A 306 -11.37 -8.86 5.07
N LEU A 307 -10.82 -9.49 4.03
CA LEU A 307 -10.71 -10.96 3.96
C LEU A 307 -9.27 -11.36 3.60
N GLY A 308 -8.66 -12.22 4.40
CA GLY A 308 -7.32 -12.78 4.11
C GLY A 308 -6.69 -13.49 5.30
N GLY A 309 -5.35 -13.58 5.33
CA GLY A 309 -4.59 -14.14 6.44
C GLY A 309 -4.17 -13.10 7.48
N GLY A 310 -3.19 -13.46 8.32
CA GLY A 310 -2.50 -12.53 9.21
C GLY A 310 -3.35 -12.05 10.39
N ALA A 311 -3.90 -12.97 11.19
CA ALA A 311 -4.70 -12.61 12.37
C ALA A 311 -3.88 -11.89 13.46
N ASP A 312 -2.60 -12.23 13.61
CA ASP A 312 -1.75 -11.86 14.75
C ASP A 312 -1.73 -10.35 15.06
N PRO A 313 -1.53 -9.43 14.09
CA PRO A 313 -1.51 -7.98 14.33
C PRO A 313 -2.82 -7.39 14.86
N PHE A 314 -3.91 -8.16 14.83
CA PHE A 314 -5.23 -7.75 15.32
C PHE A 314 -5.56 -8.30 16.71
N THR A 315 -4.71 -9.17 17.27
CA THR A 315 -4.89 -9.77 18.60
C THR A 315 -4.15 -8.99 19.68
N ALA A 316 -4.62 -9.04 20.92
CA ALA A 316 -3.90 -8.44 22.06
C ALA A 316 -2.51 -9.05 22.26
N ALA A 317 -2.36 -10.35 22.03
CA ALA A 317 -1.08 -11.06 22.20
C ALA A 317 -0.06 -10.70 21.12
N GLY A 318 -0.49 -10.47 19.89
CA GLY A 318 0.41 -10.10 18.78
C GLY A 318 0.86 -8.64 18.80
N ARG A 319 0.30 -7.80 19.68
CA ARG A 319 0.54 -6.35 19.70
C ARG A 319 1.30 -5.91 20.94
N THR A 320 2.16 -4.91 20.76
CA THR A 320 2.91 -4.26 21.85
C THR A 320 2.04 -3.33 22.71
N ASP A 321 0.93 -2.83 22.16
CA ASP A 321 -0.03 -1.95 22.86
C ASP A 321 -1.15 -2.70 23.60
N GLY A 322 -1.18 -4.03 23.52
CA GLY A 322 -2.19 -4.88 24.15
C GLY A 322 -3.61 -4.74 23.61
N ARG A 323 -3.84 -3.97 22.53
CA ARG A 323 -5.18 -3.75 21.95
C ARG A 323 -5.70 -5.02 21.28
N ASN A 324 -7.00 -5.24 21.33
CA ASN A 324 -7.64 -6.32 20.57
C ASN A 324 -8.49 -5.72 19.45
N LEU A 325 -7.87 -5.51 18.28
CA LEU A 325 -8.52 -4.87 17.14
C LEU A 325 -9.69 -5.72 16.60
N ILE A 326 -9.65 -7.05 16.74
CA ILE A 326 -10.79 -7.91 16.39
C ILE A 326 -12.02 -7.49 17.21
N GLN A 327 -11.87 -7.31 18.52
CA GLN A 327 -12.97 -6.88 19.38
C GLN A 327 -13.39 -5.43 19.10
N GLU A 328 -12.45 -4.56 18.74
CA GLU A 328 -12.78 -3.20 18.31
C GLU A 328 -13.58 -3.17 17.00
N PHE A 329 -13.30 -4.07 16.05
CA PHE A 329 -14.13 -4.21 14.84
C PHE A 329 -15.52 -4.77 15.18
N ARG A 330 -15.60 -5.77 16.06
CA ARG A 330 -16.90 -6.34 16.50
C ARG A 330 -17.78 -5.30 17.20
N SER A 331 -17.19 -4.41 18.02
CA SER A 331 -17.95 -3.32 18.66
C SER A 331 -18.46 -2.28 17.66
N LEU A 332 -17.87 -2.21 16.47
CA LEU A 332 -18.33 -1.41 15.33
C LEU A 332 -19.30 -2.16 14.40
N GLY A 333 -19.79 -3.33 14.80
CA GLY A 333 -20.78 -4.12 14.04
C GLY A 333 -20.20 -4.96 12.91
N TYR A 334 -18.90 -5.31 12.96
CA TYR A 334 -18.32 -6.26 12.02
C TYR A 334 -18.53 -7.69 12.52
N GLU A 335 -18.92 -8.57 11.62
CA GLU A 335 -18.81 -10.01 11.82
C GLU A 335 -17.34 -10.43 11.72
N TYR A 336 -16.92 -11.32 12.62
CA TYR A 336 -15.58 -11.89 12.59
C TYR A 336 -15.66 -13.38 12.25
N VAL A 337 -14.99 -13.78 11.18
CA VAL A 337 -14.95 -15.18 10.71
C VAL A 337 -13.52 -15.67 10.51
N THR A 338 -13.31 -16.97 10.69
CA THR A 338 -11.97 -17.57 10.68
C THR A 338 -11.81 -18.77 9.76
N ASN A 339 -12.86 -19.19 9.05
CA ASN A 339 -12.81 -20.31 8.10
C ASN A 339 -13.87 -20.18 7.00
N ALA A 340 -13.77 -21.04 5.97
CA ALA A 340 -14.67 -21.05 4.82
C ALA A 340 -16.10 -21.38 5.22
N THR A 341 -16.30 -22.33 6.14
CA THR A 341 -17.63 -22.70 6.65
C THR A 341 -18.36 -21.50 7.25
N GLN A 342 -17.69 -20.75 8.12
CA GLN A 342 -18.24 -19.53 8.72
C GLN A 342 -18.47 -18.45 7.67
N LEU A 343 -17.51 -18.23 6.76
CA LEU A 343 -17.63 -17.21 5.72
C LEU A 343 -18.86 -17.45 4.83
N ARG A 344 -19.14 -18.70 4.45
CA ARG A 344 -20.36 -19.07 3.70
C ARG A 344 -21.64 -18.79 4.49
N ALA A 345 -21.61 -18.98 5.81
CA ALA A 345 -22.78 -18.84 6.67
C ALA A 345 -23.15 -17.36 6.97
N VAL A 346 -22.20 -16.41 6.83
CA VAL A 346 -22.49 -15.00 7.13
C VAL A 346 -23.42 -14.38 6.11
N ARG A 347 -24.40 -13.62 6.61
CA ARG A 347 -25.42 -12.95 5.80
C ARG A 347 -24.97 -11.53 5.41
N PRO A 348 -24.83 -11.22 4.10
CA PRO A 348 -24.27 -9.96 3.60
C PRO A 348 -25.03 -8.68 3.99
N TRP A 349 -26.33 -8.79 4.26
CA TRP A 349 -27.26 -7.66 4.39
C TRP A 349 -27.29 -7.02 5.79
N GLN A 350 -26.59 -7.61 6.76
CA GLN A 350 -26.73 -7.24 8.18
C GLN A 350 -25.51 -6.51 8.73
N SER A 351 -24.31 -6.71 8.16
CA SER A 351 -23.06 -6.31 8.80
C SER A 351 -21.94 -6.04 7.80
N ARG A 352 -20.84 -5.47 8.32
CA ARG A 352 -19.52 -5.50 7.71
C ARG A 352 -18.80 -6.79 8.10
N VAL A 353 -17.68 -7.14 7.47
CA VAL A 353 -16.97 -8.39 7.79
C VAL A 353 -15.46 -8.23 7.87
N VAL A 354 -14.87 -8.87 8.88
CA VAL A 354 -13.44 -9.15 8.99
C VAL A 354 -13.25 -10.67 9.01
N GLY A 355 -12.63 -11.21 7.96
CA GLY A 355 -12.27 -12.62 7.85
C GLY A 355 -10.76 -12.78 7.90
N LEU A 356 -10.25 -13.38 8.98
CA LEU A 356 -8.82 -13.67 9.15
C LEU A 356 -8.63 -15.19 9.25
N PHE A 357 -8.23 -15.79 8.14
CA PHE A 357 -8.29 -17.24 7.91
C PHE A 357 -7.00 -17.98 8.28
N LYS A 358 -5.96 -17.25 8.68
CA LYS A 358 -4.71 -17.83 9.17
C LYS A 358 -4.00 -16.91 10.17
N GLY A 359 -3.32 -17.51 11.14
CA GLY A 359 -2.54 -16.84 12.17
C GLY A 359 -1.58 -17.81 12.85
N SER A 360 -0.79 -17.33 13.80
CA SER A 360 0.10 -18.19 14.58
C SER A 360 -0.64 -18.87 15.72
N ALA A 361 -0.20 -20.07 16.11
CA ALA A 361 -0.70 -20.74 17.31
C ALA A 361 -0.35 -19.96 18.60
N THR A 362 0.77 -19.24 18.58
CA THR A 362 1.25 -18.40 19.68
C THR A 362 1.61 -17.00 19.16
N PRO A 363 0.61 -16.13 18.90
CA PRO A 363 0.85 -14.77 18.43
C PRO A 363 1.70 -13.99 19.43
N ALA A 364 2.70 -13.28 18.93
CA ALA A 364 3.60 -12.45 19.73
C ALA A 364 4.09 -11.25 18.91
N PRO A 365 4.39 -10.09 19.55
CA PRO A 365 5.05 -8.99 18.87
C PRO A 365 6.47 -9.39 18.44
N ALA A 366 6.95 -8.81 17.35
CA ALA A 366 8.36 -8.92 16.96
C ALA A 366 9.25 -8.15 17.94
N ALA A 367 10.51 -8.58 18.06
CA ALA A 367 11.50 -7.94 18.94
C ALA A 367 11.77 -6.46 18.57
N ASN A 368 11.57 -6.07 17.30
CA ASN A 368 11.70 -4.68 16.86
C ASN A 368 10.50 -3.80 17.25
N GLY A 369 9.42 -4.39 17.77
CA GLY A 369 8.25 -3.70 18.33
C GLY A 369 7.29 -3.05 17.32
N ILE A 370 7.50 -3.25 16.01
CA ILE A 370 6.70 -2.60 14.95
C ILE A 370 5.83 -3.57 14.12
N GLY A 371 6.11 -4.87 14.23
CA GLY A 371 5.39 -5.95 13.58
C GLY A 371 5.12 -7.13 14.52
N THR A 372 4.64 -8.23 13.96
CA THR A 372 4.47 -9.51 14.65
C THR A 372 5.69 -10.40 14.44
N ALA A 373 5.94 -11.32 15.38
CA ALA A 373 7.07 -12.25 15.32
C ALA A 373 7.03 -13.20 14.11
N SER A 374 5.85 -13.34 13.49
CA SER A 374 5.66 -14.10 12.25
C SER A 374 4.72 -13.34 11.33
N ASP A 375 5.01 -13.42 10.03
CA ASP A 375 4.10 -12.96 8.97
C ASP A 375 3.36 -14.17 8.42
N VAL A 376 2.03 -14.18 8.54
CA VAL A 376 1.23 -15.39 8.34
C VAL A 376 0.27 -15.21 7.17
N ASN A 377 0.72 -15.65 5.99
CA ASN A 377 -0.08 -15.70 4.78
C ASN A 377 -0.99 -16.95 4.76
N MET A 378 -2.05 -16.91 3.96
CA MET A 378 -2.89 -18.08 3.69
C MET A 378 -2.08 -19.16 2.97
N ASP A 379 -2.57 -20.40 3.05
CA ASP A 379 -1.96 -21.51 2.30
C ASP A 379 -2.17 -21.37 0.78
N VAL A 380 -1.19 -21.84 0.02
CA VAL A 380 -1.20 -21.83 -1.46
C VAL A 380 -2.36 -22.65 -2.01
N ALA A 381 -2.79 -22.31 -3.23
CA ALA A 381 -3.95 -22.90 -3.89
C ALA A 381 -3.88 -24.44 -3.93
N TYR A 382 -2.74 -25.00 -4.36
CA TYR A 382 -2.64 -26.45 -4.55
C TYR A 382 -2.65 -27.22 -3.22
N ASP A 383 -2.14 -26.64 -2.13
CA ASP A 383 -2.18 -27.25 -0.80
C ASP A 383 -3.62 -27.27 -0.27
N LYS A 384 -4.37 -26.17 -0.42
CA LYS A 384 -5.80 -26.11 -0.07
C LYS A 384 -6.64 -27.11 -0.88
N LEU A 385 -6.26 -27.35 -2.14
CA LEU A 385 -6.91 -28.31 -3.04
C LEU A 385 -6.47 -29.77 -2.81
N GLY A 386 -5.48 -30.03 -1.96
CA GLY A 386 -4.96 -31.38 -1.71
C GLY A 386 -4.29 -32.03 -2.93
N LEU A 387 -3.70 -31.23 -3.81
CA LEU A 387 -3.06 -31.73 -5.03
C LEU A 387 -1.70 -32.38 -4.75
N THR A 388 -1.29 -33.29 -5.64
CA THR A 388 0.06 -33.87 -5.59
C THR A 388 1.11 -32.81 -5.92
N LYS A 389 2.05 -32.60 -5.00
CA LYS A 389 3.12 -31.61 -5.12
C LYS A 389 4.39 -32.19 -5.75
N PRO A 390 5.19 -31.40 -6.47
CA PRO A 390 6.55 -31.79 -6.83
C PRO A 390 7.39 -32.06 -5.57
N ALA A 391 8.28 -33.05 -5.62
CA ALA A 391 9.18 -33.34 -4.49
C ALA A 391 10.16 -32.19 -4.17
N SER A 392 10.34 -31.25 -5.11
CA SER A 392 11.14 -30.04 -4.94
C SER A 392 10.44 -28.93 -4.14
N GLU A 393 9.14 -29.06 -3.87
CA GLU A 393 8.37 -28.06 -3.13
C GLU A 393 8.03 -28.55 -1.71
N PRO A 394 7.93 -27.63 -0.72
CA PRO A 394 7.73 -28.01 0.67
C PRO A 394 6.41 -28.76 0.89
N SER A 395 6.44 -29.66 1.88
CA SER A 395 5.23 -30.34 2.34
C SER A 395 4.22 -29.35 2.93
N ALA A 396 2.94 -29.66 2.78
CA ALA A 396 1.87 -28.79 3.24
C ALA A 396 1.90 -28.75 4.77
N ASN A 397 1.76 -27.57 5.35
CA ASN A 397 1.60 -27.42 6.79
C ASN A 397 0.40 -26.53 7.10
N LEU A 398 -0.78 -27.11 6.99
CA LEU A 398 -2.05 -26.42 7.26
C LEU A 398 -2.27 -26.20 8.77
N GLY A 399 -1.61 -26.99 9.63
CA GLY A 399 -1.84 -26.96 11.08
C GLY A 399 -3.33 -27.11 11.42
N ALA A 400 -3.86 -26.17 12.21
CA ALA A 400 -5.28 -26.10 12.56
C ALA A 400 -6.15 -25.38 11.51
N PHE A 401 -5.56 -24.83 10.45
CA PHE A 401 -6.23 -24.00 9.44
C PHE A 401 -6.62 -24.80 8.20
N THR A 402 -7.27 -25.94 8.39
CA THR A 402 -7.62 -26.87 7.30
C THR A 402 -8.85 -26.45 6.48
N ASP A 403 -9.64 -25.50 6.96
CA ASP A 403 -10.86 -24.98 6.29
C ASP A 403 -10.67 -23.52 5.83
N GLN A 404 -9.58 -23.23 5.12
CA GLN A 404 -9.36 -21.91 4.53
C GLN A 404 -10.19 -21.71 3.25
N PRO A 405 -10.83 -20.55 3.05
CA PRO A 405 -11.52 -20.26 1.80
C PRO A 405 -10.53 -20.08 0.64
N MET A 406 -10.95 -20.51 -0.56
CA MET A 406 -10.27 -20.12 -1.80
C MET A 406 -10.58 -18.65 -2.13
N LEU A 407 -9.72 -18.02 -2.94
CA LEU A 407 -9.82 -16.63 -3.34
C LEU A 407 -11.14 -16.32 -4.07
N GLU A 408 -11.65 -17.26 -4.86
CA GLU A 408 -12.92 -17.12 -5.56
C GLU A 408 -14.10 -16.99 -4.59
N LEU A 409 -14.10 -17.74 -3.49
CA LEU A 409 -15.14 -17.64 -2.45
C LEU A 409 -15.02 -16.32 -1.69
N MET A 410 -13.80 -15.89 -1.35
CA MET A 410 -13.61 -14.60 -0.70
C MET A 410 -14.05 -13.45 -1.61
N THR A 411 -13.79 -13.55 -2.91
CA THR A 411 -14.22 -12.57 -3.93
C THR A 411 -15.73 -12.50 -4.03
N GLU A 412 -16.40 -13.65 -4.19
CA GLU A 412 -17.87 -13.76 -4.24
C GLU A 412 -18.50 -13.09 -3.03
N LYS A 413 -18.05 -13.47 -1.83
CA LYS A 413 -18.58 -12.93 -0.57
C LYS A 413 -18.28 -11.44 -0.44
N ALA A 414 -17.10 -10.96 -0.82
CA ALA A 414 -16.81 -9.53 -0.80
C ALA A 414 -17.76 -8.73 -1.71
N ILE A 415 -18.04 -9.23 -2.91
CA ILE A 415 -19.00 -8.62 -3.85
C ILE A 415 -20.41 -8.63 -3.25
N GLU A 416 -20.85 -9.74 -2.66
CA GLU A 416 -22.15 -9.81 -1.98
C GLU A 416 -22.25 -8.79 -0.83
N PHE A 417 -21.24 -8.74 0.04
CA PHE A 417 -21.20 -7.80 1.16
C PHE A 417 -21.25 -6.38 0.66
N LEU A 418 -20.38 -5.99 -0.27
CA LEU A 418 -20.26 -4.62 -0.76
C LEU A 418 -21.45 -4.20 -1.64
N GLY A 419 -22.01 -5.12 -2.40
CA GLY A 419 -23.16 -4.90 -3.28
C GLY A 419 -24.52 -4.96 -2.57
N ALA A 420 -24.56 -5.44 -1.32
CA ALA A 420 -25.80 -5.48 -0.54
C ALA A 420 -26.45 -4.08 -0.40
N PRO A 421 -27.78 -3.97 -0.53
CA PRO A 421 -28.49 -2.71 -0.33
C PRO A 421 -28.26 -2.13 1.06
N THR A 422 -28.15 -0.80 1.14
CA THR A 422 -28.10 -0.07 2.42
C THR A 422 -29.43 0.62 2.71
N LEU A 423 -29.61 1.12 3.93
CA LEU A 423 -30.79 1.93 4.31
C LEU A 423 -31.03 3.15 3.40
N PHE A 424 -30.01 3.61 2.68
CA PHE A 424 -30.07 4.76 1.77
C PHE A 424 -29.98 4.36 0.28
N GLY A 425 -30.19 3.08 -0.04
CA GLY A 425 -30.10 2.51 -1.38
C GLY A 425 -28.78 1.79 -1.66
N ASN A 426 -28.48 1.54 -2.94
CA ASN A 426 -27.26 0.83 -3.34
C ASN A 426 -26.08 1.81 -3.42
N ALA A 427 -25.13 1.69 -2.49
CA ALA A 427 -23.87 2.42 -2.57
C ALA A 427 -22.93 1.71 -3.57
N PRO A 428 -22.23 2.45 -4.46
CA PRO A 428 -21.19 1.85 -5.27
C PRO A 428 -20.03 1.38 -4.39
N PHE A 429 -19.18 0.49 -4.91
CA PHE A 429 -18.04 -0.01 -4.15
C PHE A 429 -16.74 -0.06 -4.94
N ILE A 430 -15.64 -0.10 -4.20
CA ILE A 430 -14.31 -0.40 -4.71
C ILE A 430 -13.70 -1.57 -3.91
N LEU A 431 -13.20 -2.56 -4.63
CA LEU A 431 -12.67 -3.81 -4.07
C LEU A 431 -11.30 -4.11 -4.70
N MET A 432 -10.35 -4.53 -3.88
CA MET A 432 -9.09 -5.13 -4.35
C MET A 432 -9.11 -6.63 -4.01
N VAL A 433 -8.73 -7.46 -4.98
CA VAL A 433 -8.56 -8.91 -4.84
C VAL A 433 -7.13 -9.27 -5.23
N GLU A 434 -6.39 -9.90 -4.33
CA GLU A 434 -4.98 -10.25 -4.54
C GLU A 434 -4.71 -11.76 -4.41
N ALA A 435 -4.04 -12.31 -5.41
CA ALA A 435 -3.33 -13.59 -5.30
C ALA A 435 -1.85 -13.31 -4.99
N ALA A 436 -1.55 -13.20 -3.69
CA ALA A 436 -0.27 -12.72 -3.20
C ALA A 436 0.83 -13.79 -3.29
N SER A 437 0.44 -15.06 -3.19
CA SER A 437 1.37 -16.19 -3.17
C SER A 437 1.95 -16.50 -4.55
N ILE A 438 1.52 -15.85 -5.64
CA ILE A 438 2.21 -15.89 -6.92
C ILE A 438 3.66 -15.37 -6.75
N ASP A 439 3.82 -14.18 -6.18
CA ASP A 439 5.13 -13.61 -5.83
C ASP A 439 5.88 -14.50 -4.83
N LYS A 440 5.20 -14.88 -3.74
CA LYS A 440 5.85 -15.60 -2.63
C LYS A 440 6.37 -16.98 -3.04
N GLN A 441 5.72 -17.65 -4.00
CA GLN A 441 6.19 -18.92 -4.56
C GLN A 441 7.22 -18.71 -5.69
N SER A 442 7.21 -17.56 -6.36
CA SER A 442 8.23 -17.22 -7.35
C SER A 442 9.61 -16.97 -6.71
N HIS A 443 9.66 -16.36 -5.51
CA HIS A 443 10.90 -16.10 -4.78
C HIS A 443 11.78 -17.35 -4.57
N PRO A 444 11.25 -18.49 -4.06
CA PRO A 444 11.99 -19.74 -3.95
C PRO A 444 11.99 -20.59 -5.23
N ASN A 445 11.43 -20.11 -6.35
CA ASN A 445 11.23 -20.86 -7.60
C ASN A 445 10.33 -22.10 -7.47
N HIS A 446 9.26 -22.01 -6.67
CA HIS A 446 8.22 -23.04 -6.60
C HIS A 446 7.20 -22.84 -7.74
N ALA A 447 7.49 -23.45 -8.89
CA ALA A 447 6.72 -23.26 -10.11
C ALA A 447 5.27 -23.77 -9.98
N ALA A 448 5.02 -24.89 -9.32
CA ALA A 448 3.66 -25.41 -9.17
C ALA A 448 2.81 -24.51 -8.27
N GLY A 449 3.37 -24.03 -7.16
CA GLY A 449 2.77 -23.00 -6.32
C GLY A 449 2.38 -21.74 -7.10
N THR A 450 3.35 -21.19 -7.83
CA THR A 450 3.16 -20.01 -8.65
C THR A 450 2.02 -20.18 -9.67
N ILE A 451 1.99 -21.31 -10.37
CA ILE A 451 0.99 -21.61 -11.40
C ILE A 451 -0.41 -21.79 -10.78
N TRP A 452 -0.54 -22.57 -9.72
CA TRP A 452 -1.85 -22.84 -9.12
C TRP A 452 -2.46 -21.61 -8.47
N ASP A 453 -1.66 -20.74 -7.86
CA ASP A 453 -2.15 -19.46 -7.33
C ASP A 453 -2.54 -18.48 -8.46
N THR A 454 -1.87 -18.55 -9.62
CA THR A 454 -2.30 -17.82 -10.83
C THR A 454 -3.65 -18.34 -11.35
N ILE A 455 -3.88 -19.66 -11.29
CA ILE A 455 -5.17 -20.27 -11.65
C ILE A 455 -6.27 -19.88 -10.64
N GLU A 456 -5.96 -19.81 -9.34
CA GLU A 456 -6.88 -19.33 -8.31
C GLU A 456 -7.27 -17.86 -8.55
N LEU A 457 -6.33 -17.01 -8.97
CA LEU A 457 -6.64 -15.64 -9.41
C LEU A 457 -7.59 -15.62 -10.63
N ASP A 458 -7.33 -16.46 -11.64
CA ASP A 458 -8.18 -16.56 -12.83
C ASP A 458 -9.64 -16.91 -12.48
N ARG A 459 -9.82 -17.90 -11.60
CA ARG A 459 -11.15 -18.30 -11.12
C ARG A 459 -11.86 -17.17 -10.41
N SER A 460 -11.11 -16.38 -9.62
CA SER A 460 -11.65 -15.22 -8.91
C SER A 460 -12.09 -14.12 -9.86
N ILE A 461 -11.38 -13.93 -10.98
CA ILE A 461 -11.80 -13.02 -12.06
C ILE A 461 -13.11 -13.49 -12.68
N GLY A 462 -13.29 -14.80 -12.88
CA GLY A 462 -14.54 -15.36 -13.42
C GLY A 462 -15.77 -15.22 -12.51
N VAL A 463 -15.58 -14.88 -11.23
CA VAL A 463 -16.69 -14.60 -10.30
C VAL A 463 -17.27 -13.19 -10.50
N ALA A 464 -16.44 -12.25 -10.94
CA ALA A 464 -16.78 -10.82 -11.10
C ALA A 464 -17.30 -10.52 -12.51
#